data_AF-A0A6M7W953-F1
#
_entry.id   AF-A0A6M7W953-F1
#
_cell.length_a   1.000
_cell.length_b   1.000
_cell.length_c   1.000
_cell.angle_alpha   90.00
_cell.angle_beta   90.00
_cell.angle_gamma   90.00
#
_symmetry.space_group_name_H-M   'P 1'
#
loop_
_entity.id
_entity.type
_entity.pdbx_description
1 polymer ?
#
loop_
_entity_poly.entity_id
_entity_poly.type
_entity_poly.pdbx_seq_one_letter_code
_entity_poly.pdbx_strand_id
1 'polypeptide(L)'
;MPADWFPRETQALLTQYCRHVVAARRIAQLISKAEKAKAFDVDAYDKLLKMQEREGRAISSLSTRMRITQQATVRAEQARKPGQIIAPWEEDGEEDD
;
A
#
# COMPACT_ATOMS: atom_id res chain seq x y z
N MET A 1 3.50 6.79 15.05
CA MET A 1 2.90 5.50 15.45
C MET A 1 3.02 5.36 16.96
N PRO A 2 2.01 4.80 17.64
CA PRO A 2 2.11 4.35 19.04
C PRO A 2 3.32 3.45 19.29
N ALA A 3 3.82 3.39 20.53
CA ALA A 3 4.99 2.61 20.90
C ALA A 3 4.79 1.09 20.70
N ASP A 4 3.57 0.59 20.91
CA ASP A 4 3.22 -0.84 20.82
C ASP A 4 2.72 -1.26 19.44
N TRP A 5 3.01 -0.48 18.39
CA TRP A 5 2.48 -0.74 17.04
C TRP A 5 2.99 -2.05 16.42
N PHE A 6 4.16 -2.52 16.84
CA PHE A 6 4.77 -3.77 16.37
C PHE A 6 4.97 -4.75 17.53
N PRO A 7 3.90 -5.42 18.00
CA PRO A 7 4.02 -6.46 19.02
C PRO A 7 4.85 -7.64 18.49
N ARG A 8 5.35 -8.48 19.41
CA ARG A 8 6.31 -9.55 19.10
C ARG A 8 5.79 -10.52 18.03
N GLU A 9 4.48 -10.78 17.99
CA GLU A 9 3.84 -11.60 16.96
C GLU A 9 3.99 -11.05 15.52
N THR A 10 4.11 -9.72 15.36
CA THR A 10 4.20 -9.07 14.04
C THR A 10 5.64 -8.82 13.59
N GLN A 11 6.64 -9.08 14.44
CA GLN A 11 8.06 -8.84 14.12
C GLN A 11 8.53 -9.66 12.91
N ALA A 12 7.99 -10.87 12.72
CA ALA A 12 8.29 -11.69 11.55
C ALA A 12 7.78 -11.03 10.26
N LEU A 13 6.58 -10.43 10.28
CA LEU A 13 6.02 -9.69 9.15
C LEU A 13 6.85 -8.42 8.86
N LEU A 14 7.23 -7.68 9.90
CA LEU A 14 8.08 -6.49 9.77
C LEU A 14 9.44 -6.86 9.17
N THR A 15 10.05 -7.95 9.63
CA THR A 15 11.32 -8.43 9.09
C THR A 15 11.21 -8.76 7.61
N GLN A 16 10.14 -9.45 7.21
CA GLN A 16 9.91 -9.75 5.79
C GLN A 16 9.68 -8.48 4.96
N TYR A 17 8.92 -7.52 5.49
CA TYR A 17 8.74 -6.23 4.84
C TYR A 17 10.08 -5.53 4.59
N CYS A 18 10.95 -5.47 5.61
CA CYS A 18 12.28 -4.90 5.48
C CYS A 18 13.12 -5.62 4.42
N ARG A 19 13.05 -6.95 4.35
CA ARG A 19 13.77 -7.75 3.31
C ARG A 19 13.28 -7.39 1.91
N HIS A 20 11.98 -7.30 1.69
CA HIS A 20 11.41 -6.91 0.41
C HIS A 20 11.80 -5.47 0.01
N VAL A 21 11.83 -4.53 0.95
CA VAL A 21 12.31 -3.16 0.68
C VAL A 21 13.77 -3.15 0.24
N VAL A 22 14.64 -3.93 0.90
CA VAL A 22 16.05 -4.03 0.51
C VAL A 22 16.20 -4.70 -0.86
N ALA A 23 15.45 -5.77 -1.12
CA ALA A 23 15.44 -6.45 -2.42
C ALA A 23 14.99 -5.52 -3.55
N ALA A 24 13.90 -4.76 -3.34
CA ALA A 24 13.40 -3.76 -4.29
C ALA A 24 14.45 -2.70 -4.62
N ARG A 25 15.17 -2.19 -3.61
CA ARG A 25 16.29 -1.24 -3.82
C ARG A 25 17.41 -1.85 -4.64
N ARG A 26 17.74 -3.13 -4.39
CA ARG A 26 18.76 -3.84 -5.16
C ARG A 26 18.35 -4.04 -6.61
N ILE A 27 17.09 -4.40 -6.86
CA ILE A 27 16.55 -4.54 -8.21
C ILE A 27 16.57 -3.20 -8.94
N ALA A 28 16.19 -2.10 -8.29
CA ALA A 28 16.27 -0.76 -8.87
C ALA A 28 17.72 -0.41 -9.31
N GLN A 29 18.73 -0.76 -8.51
CA GLN A 29 20.13 -0.59 -8.90
C GLN A 29 20.51 -1.45 -10.12
N LEU A 30 19.98 -2.67 -10.24
CA LEU A 30 20.22 -3.55 -11.40
C LEU A 30 19.55 -3.00 -12.66
N ILE A 31 18.34 -2.48 -12.55
CA ILE A 31 17.61 -1.81 -13.64
C ILE A 31 18.42 -0.62 -14.15
N SER A 32 18.85 0.28 -13.26
CA SER A 32 19.67 1.44 -13.66
C SER A 32 21.03 1.04 -14.25
N LYS A 33 21.57 -0.13 -13.91
CA LYS A 33 22.78 -0.67 -14.55
C LYS A 33 22.50 -1.23 -15.93
N ALA A 34 21.37 -1.94 -16.11
CA ALA A 34 20.94 -2.47 -17.40
C ALA A 34 20.66 -1.33 -18.40
N GLU A 35 20.02 -0.24 -17.95
CA GLU A 35 19.77 0.96 -18.77
C GLU A 35 21.06 1.66 -19.23
N LYS A 36 22.13 1.60 -18.43
CA LYS A 36 23.44 2.20 -18.73
C LYS A 36 24.41 1.26 -19.43
N ALA A 37 24.01 0.01 -19.67
CA ALA A 37 24.86 -0.98 -20.32
C ALA A 37 25.07 -0.59 -21.79
N LYS A 38 26.27 -0.86 -22.33
CA LYS A 38 26.58 -0.59 -23.75
C LYS A 38 25.71 -1.41 -24.71
N ALA A 39 25.35 -2.61 -24.31
CA ALA A 39 24.39 -3.46 -25.00
C ALA A 39 23.14 -3.58 -24.13
N PHE A 40 22.01 -3.14 -24.66
CA PHE A 40 20.73 -3.22 -23.97
C PHE A 40 20.08 -4.57 -24.26
N ASP A 41 20.02 -5.42 -23.24
CA ASP A 41 19.33 -6.71 -23.29
C ASP A 41 17.90 -6.54 -22.77
N VAL A 42 16.94 -6.56 -23.71
CA VAL A 42 15.51 -6.39 -23.44
C VAL A 42 14.95 -7.53 -22.58
N ASP A 43 15.41 -8.76 -22.78
CA ASP A 43 14.91 -9.93 -22.04
C ASP A 43 15.40 -9.92 -20.59
N ALA A 44 16.66 -9.54 -20.38
CA ALA A 44 17.19 -9.33 -19.03
C ALA A 44 16.47 -8.16 -18.33
N TYR A 45 16.18 -7.09 -19.06
CA TYR A 45 15.48 -5.93 -18.53
C TYR A 45 14.04 -6.26 -18.12
N ASP A 46 13.28 -6.97 -18.97
CA ASP A 46 11.92 -7.44 -18.67
C ASP A 46 11.89 -8.33 -17.41
N LYS A 47 12.88 -9.23 -17.24
CA LYS A 47 13.01 -10.03 -16.02
C LYS A 47 13.18 -9.17 -14.78
N LEU A 48 14.01 -8.13 -14.85
CA LEU A 48 14.23 -7.20 -13.73
C LEU A 48 12.95 -6.42 -13.39
N LEU A 49 12.20 -5.96 -14.39
CA LEU A 49 10.91 -5.29 -14.17
C LEU A 49 9.87 -6.22 -13.54
N LYS A 50 9.79 -7.48 -14.00
CA LYS A 50 8.94 -8.50 -13.39
C LYS A 50 9.31 -8.77 -11.93
N MET A 51 10.60 -8.77 -11.60
CA MET A 51 11.06 -8.89 -10.22
C MET A 51 10.66 -7.67 -9.39
N GLN A 52 10.84 -6.46 -9.94
CA GLN A 52 10.44 -5.22 -9.26
C GLN A 52 8.95 -5.19 -8.91
N GLU A 53 8.09 -5.61 -9.84
CA GLU A 53 6.64 -5.69 -9.62
C GLU A 53 6.27 -6.69 -8.51
N ARG A 54 6.95 -7.84 -8.45
CA ARG A 54 6.73 -8.85 -7.40
C ARG A 54 7.09 -8.31 -6.01
N GLU A 55 8.23 -7.62 -5.91
CA GLU A 55 8.62 -6.96 -4.65
C GLU A 55 7.63 -5.85 -4.27
N GLY A 56 7.19 -5.03 -5.23
CA GLY A 56 6.20 -3.97 -5.02
C GLY A 56 4.88 -4.50 -4.45
N ARG A 57 4.37 -5.61 -5.01
CA ARG A 57 3.16 -6.29 -4.50
C ARG A 57 3.35 -6.82 -3.08
N ALA A 58 4.49 -7.45 -2.79
CA ALA A 58 4.78 -7.98 -1.46
C ALA A 58 4.86 -6.85 -0.41
N ILE A 59 5.55 -5.75 -0.73
CA ILE A 59 5.65 -4.54 0.10
C ILE A 59 4.26 -3.97 0.39
N SER A 60 3.44 -3.79 -0.66
CA SER A 60 2.08 -3.25 -0.52
C SER A 60 1.21 -4.14 0.36
N SER A 61 1.21 -5.45 0.13
CA SER A 61 0.42 -6.40 0.91
C SER A 61 0.81 -6.41 2.39
N LEU A 62 2.11 -6.47 2.70
CA LEU A 62 2.62 -6.46 4.07
C LEU A 62 2.37 -5.11 4.77
N SER A 63 2.55 -4.00 4.06
CA SER A 63 2.30 -2.65 4.56
C SER A 63 0.82 -2.46 4.96
N THR A 64 -0.10 -2.94 4.13
CA THR A 64 -1.54 -2.91 4.40
C THR A 64 -1.92 -3.80 5.59
N ARG A 65 -1.36 -5.02 5.68
CA ARG A 65 -1.60 -5.93 6.83
C ARG A 65 -1.12 -5.34 8.15
N MET A 66 0.04 -4.67 8.15
CA MET A 66 0.59 -4.01 9.33
C MET A 66 0.06 -2.60 9.55
N ARG A 67 -0.88 -2.12 8.71
CA ARG A 67 -1.50 -0.80 8.82
C ARG A 67 -0.51 0.37 8.77
N ILE A 68 0.59 0.21 8.04
CA ILE A 68 1.63 1.25 7.92
C ILE A 68 1.21 2.32 6.89
N THR A 69 0.32 1.99 5.97
CA THR A 69 -0.16 2.93 4.93
C THR A 69 -1.11 3.98 5.50
N GLN A 70 -1.15 5.15 4.87
CA GLN A 70 -2.09 6.23 5.21
C GLN A 70 -3.56 5.81 5.12
N GLN A 71 -3.88 4.80 4.31
CA GLN A 71 -5.24 4.22 4.26
C GLN A 71 -5.66 3.61 5.60
N ALA A 72 -4.71 3.16 6.42
CA ALA A 72 -5.00 2.52 7.68
C ALA A 72 -5.28 3.50 8.84
N THR A 73 -5.08 4.81 8.63
CA THR A 73 -5.37 5.84 9.65
C THR A 73 -6.81 6.35 9.61
N VAL A 74 -7.63 5.92 8.63
CA VAL A 74 -9.05 6.26 8.61
C VAL A 74 -9.74 5.50 9.75
N ARG A 75 -10.01 6.20 10.86
CA ARG A 75 -10.81 5.65 11.96
C ARG A 75 -12.27 5.63 11.54
N ALA A 76 -12.99 4.55 11.88
CA ALA A 76 -14.43 4.47 11.65
C ALA A 76 -15.20 5.63 12.32
N GLU A 77 -14.65 6.22 13.39
CA GLU A 77 -15.16 7.43 14.04
C GLU A 77 -15.00 8.71 13.20
N GLN A 78 -14.00 8.76 12.32
CA GLN A 78 -13.74 9.88 11.40
C GLN A 78 -14.41 9.69 10.04
N ALA A 79 -14.80 8.46 9.71
CA ALA A 79 -15.72 8.21 8.61
C ALA A 79 -17.07 8.80 9.04
N ARG A 80 -17.34 10.04 8.60
CA ARG A 80 -18.70 10.60 8.64
C ARG A 80 -19.62 9.49 8.15
N LYS A 81 -20.57 9.04 8.99
CA LYS A 81 -21.72 8.29 8.49
C LYS A 81 -22.22 9.11 7.30
N PRO A 82 -22.35 8.55 6.09
CA PRO A 82 -23.06 9.28 5.05
C PRO A 82 -24.38 9.65 5.70
N GLY A 83 -24.58 10.95 5.97
CA GLY A 83 -25.88 11.42 6.42
C GLY A 83 -26.88 10.90 5.41
N GLN A 84 -28.10 10.56 5.85
CA GLN A 84 -29.17 10.23 4.90
C GLN A 84 -29.14 11.33 3.84
N ILE A 85 -28.71 10.97 2.63
CA ILE A 85 -28.76 11.87 1.50
C ILE A 85 -30.24 11.87 1.18
N ILE A 86 -30.98 12.77 1.83
CA ILE A 86 -32.37 13.04 1.49
C ILE A 86 -32.34 13.43 0.03
N ALA A 87 -33.07 12.67 -0.77
CA ALA A 87 -33.10 12.92 -2.19
C ALA A 87 -33.74 14.30 -2.41
N PRO A 88 -33.27 15.11 -3.37
CA PRO A 88 -33.77 16.48 -3.56
C PRO A 88 -35.26 16.59 -3.93
N TRP A 89 -35.98 15.47 -4.05
CA TRP A 89 -37.42 15.37 -4.30
C TRP A 89 -38.21 14.77 -3.12
N GLU A 90 -37.56 14.42 -2.01
CA GLU A 90 -38.26 14.15 -0.75
C GLU A 90 -38.62 15.51 -0.14
N GLU A 91 -39.89 15.92 -0.29
CA GLU A 91 -40.45 17.01 0.51
C GLU A 91 -40.43 16.55 1.97
N ASP A 92 -39.80 17.34 2.85
CA ASP A 92 -39.80 17.12 4.28
C ASP A 92 -41.26 16.96 4.73
N GLY A 93 -41.65 15.73 5.09
CA GLY A 93 -42.97 15.42 5.62
C GLY A 93 -43.14 16.05 7.00
N GLU A 94 -43.32 17.37 7.06
CA GLU A 94 -44.02 18.05 8.14
C GLU A 94 -45.52 17.93 7.89
N GLU A 95 -46.08 16.79 8.29
CA GLU A 95 -47.49 16.67 8.65
C GLU A 95 -47.53 15.98 10.01
N ASP A 96 -47.76 16.76 11.08
CA ASP A 96 -48.60 16.40 12.23
C ASP A 96 -48.59 17.55 13.26
N ASP A 97 -49.59 18.44 13.17
CA ASP A 97 -50.32 19.04 14.31
C ASP A 97 -51.69 19.62 13.84
#